data_AF-A0A0G3IW46-F1
#
_entry.id   AF-A0A0G3IW46-F1
#
_cell.length_a   1.000
_cell.length_b   1.000
_cell.length_c   1.000
_cell.angle_alpha   90.00
_cell.angle_beta   90.00
_cell.angle_gamma   90.00
#
_symmetry.space_group_name_H-M   'P 1'
#
loop_
_entity.id
_entity.type
_entity.pdbx_description
1 polymer ?
#
loop_
_entity_poly.entity_id
_entity_poly.type
_entity_poly.pdbx_seq_one_letter_code
_entity_poly.pdbx_strand_id
1 'polypeptide(L)'
;MEVGFTTTGAGDHTALYQGLPGGVCPCPHYGYVFKGTIRCRYPGQDVADEVARTGDVYYFEPGHVLIYEEETEALELNPAEQLNVLMDHVESVARRASG
;
A
#
# COMPACT_ATOMS: atom_id res chain seq x y z
N MET A 1 -2.82 7.74 -14.83
CA MET A 1 -3.49 7.47 -13.55
C MET A 1 -4.09 6.10 -13.68
N GLU A 2 -3.77 5.22 -12.77
CA GLU A 2 -4.37 3.89 -12.66
C GLU A 2 -5.48 3.93 -11.61
N VAL A 3 -6.59 3.28 -11.93
CA VAL A 3 -7.76 3.19 -11.06
C VAL A 3 -7.99 1.71 -10.77
N GLY A 4 -7.90 1.35 -9.48
CA GLY A 4 -8.00 -0.03 -9.03
C GLY A 4 -9.07 -0.22 -7.97
N PHE A 5 -9.71 -1.38 -7.98
CA PHE A 5 -10.46 -1.88 -6.84
C PHE A 5 -9.60 -2.95 -6.16
N THR A 6 -9.15 -2.65 -4.95
CA THR A 6 -8.27 -3.52 -4.18
C THR A 6 -9.10 -4.33 -3.19
N THR A 7 -8.94 -5.65 -3.21
CA THR A 7 -9.45 -6.56 -2.18
C THR A 7 -8.31 -7.34 -1.58
N THR A 8 -8.21 -7.35 -0.25
CA THR A 8 -7.17 -8.09 0.45
C THR A 8 -7.64 -8.54 1.83
N GLY A 9 -7.07 -9.64 2.31
CA GLY A 9 -7.21 -10.04 3.71
C GLY A 9 -6.35 -9.19 4.65
N ALA A 10 -6.45 -9.46 5.94
CA ALA A 10 -5.54 -8.87 6.92
C ALA A 10 -4.09 -9.27 6.61
N GLY A 11 -3.17 -8.31 6.72
CA GLY A 11 -1.77 -8.54 6.42
C GLY A 11 -0.89 -7.31 6.62
N ASP A 12 0.34 -7.55 7.09
CA ASP A 12 1.41 -6.56 7.09
C ASP A 12 2.22 -6.72 5.80
N HIS A 13 2.17 -5.69 4.93
CA HIS A 13 2.84 -5.73 3.64
C HIS A 13 4.29 -5.21 3.69
N THR A 14 4.83 -4.89 4.87
CA THR A 14 6.22 -4.41 5.05
C THR A 14 7.25 -5.29 4.34
N ALA A 15 7.07 -6.61 4.36
CA ALA A 15 7.96 -7.56 3.71
C ALA A 15 7.94 -7.46 2.17
N LEU A 16 6.80 -7.07 1.57
CA LEU A 16 6.63 -6.95 0.12
C LEU A 16 7.44 -5.80 -0.47
N TYR A 17 7.80 -4.80 0.35
CA TYR A 17 8.56 -3.63 -0.10
C TYR A 17 10.08 -3.82 0.07
N GLN A 18 10.53 -4.93 0.65
CA GLN A 18 11.94 -5.18 0.89
C GLN A 18 12.70 -5.38 -0.44
N GLY A 19 13.67 -4.49 -0.67
CA GLY A 19 14.44 -4.41 -1.92
C GLY A 19 14.11 -3.20 -2.77
N LEU A 20 13.03 -2.47 -2.47
CA LEU A 20 12.84 -1.10 -2.95
C LEU A 20 13.76 -0.13 -2.19
N PRO A 21 14.08 1.05 -2.76
CA PRO A 21 14.79 2.10 -2.05
C PRO A 21 14.13 2.42 -0.71
N GLY A 22 14.87 2.28 0.39
CA GLY A 22 14.35 2.51 1.75
C GLY A 22 13.41 1.42 2.29
N GLY A 23 13.12 0.38 1.52
CA GLY A 23 12.20 -0.70 1.95
C GLY A 23 10.75 -0.23 2.11
N VAL A 24 10.33 0.78 1.33
CA VAL A 24 9.04 1.46 1.42
C VAL A 24 8.41 1.63 0.04
N CYS A 25 7.09 1.78 0.00
CA CYS A 25 6.33 2.01 -1.22
C CYS A 25 6.65 3.39 -1.83
N PRO A 26 7.02 3.48 -3.13
CA PRO A 26 7.29 4.75 -3.78
C PRO A 26 6.03 5.41 -4.38
N CYS A 27 4.89 4.72 -4.32
CA CYS A 27 3.65 5.17 -4.94
C CYS A 27 2.80 5.96 -3.92
N PRO A 28 2.44 7.23 -4.18
CA PRO A 28 1.36 7.86 -3.44
C PRO A 28 0.04 7.14 -3.73
N HIS A 29 -0.74 6.89 -2.69
CA HIS A 29 -2.06 6.27 -2.82
C HIS A 29 -3.15 7.25 -2.41
N TYR A 30 -4.11 7.47 -3.30
CA TYR A 30 -5.35 8.17 -2.99
C TYR A 30 -6.47 7.16 -3.02
N GLY A 31 -7.44 7.24 -2.12
CA GLY A 31 -8.48 6.24 -2.15
C GLY A 31 -9.69 6.52 -1.29
N TYR A 32 -10.60 5.55 -1.33
CA TYR A 32 -11.78 5.49 -0.49
C TYR A 32 -11.94 4.06 0.03
N VAL A 33 -12.17 3.91 1.34
CA VAL A 33 -12.33 2.59 1.96
C VAL A 33 -13.81 2.22 1.99
N PHE A 34 -14.20 1.18 1.25
CA PHE A 34 -15.55 0.63 1.29
C PHE A 34 -15.77 -0.28 2.49
N LYS A 35 -14.74 -1.02 2.88
CA LYS A 35 -14.74 -1.96 4.02
C LYS A 35 -13.33 -2.09 4.57
N GLY A 36 -13.23 -2.24 5.88
CA GLY A 36 -11.98 -2.53 6.59
C GLY A 36 -11.22 -1.29 7.06
N THR A 37 -9.94 -1.49 7.36
CA THR A 37 -9.03 -0.51 7.96
C THR A 37 -7.62 -0.67 7.39
N ILE A 38 -7.08 0.43 6.83
CA ILE A 38 -5.71 0.52 6.31
C ILE A 38 -4.90 1.42 7.25
N ARG A 39 -3.86 0.88 7.87
CA ARG A 39 -2.85 1.65 8.59
C ARG A 39 -1.65 1.91 7.68
N CYS A 40 -1.31 3.17 7.52
CA CYS A 40 -0.13 3.64 6.80
C CYS A 40 0.93 4.07 7.81
N ARG A 41 2.11 3.45 7.75
CA ARG A 41 3.26 3.78 8.59
C ARG A 41 4.40 4.30 7.72
N TYR A 42 5.18 5.24 8.26
CA TYR A 42 6.35 5.83 7.59
C TYR A 42 7.64 5.46 8.32
N PRO A 43 8.26 4.30 8.03
CA PRO A 43 9.48 3.86 8.71
C PRO A 43 10.60 4.89 8.63
N GLY A 44 11.26 5.14 9.76
CA GLY A 44 12.39 6.08 9.84
C GLY A 44 11.99 7.56 9.91
N GLN A 45 10.69 7.86 9.93
CA GLN A 45 10.17 9.21 10.15
C GLN A 45 9.56 9.32 11.55
N ASP A 46 9.71 10.48 12.20
CA ASP A 46 9.09 10.78 13.51
C ASP A 46 7.69 11.39 13.30
N VAL A 47 6.81 10.62 12.64
CA VAL A 47 5.42 11.00 12.36
C VAL A 47 4.49 9.89 12.83
N ALA A 48 3.27 10.26 13.21
CA ALA A 48 2.26 9.30 13.62
C ALA A 48 1.80 8.45 12.43
N ASP A 49 1.45 7.19 12.70
CA ASP A 49 0.77 6.34 11.71
C ASP A 49 -0.57 6.99 11.30
N GLU A 50 -0.85 6.98 10.00
CA GLU A 50 -2.14 7.38 9.47
C GLU A 50 -3.07 6.16 9.37
N VAL A 51 -4.37 6.36 9.57
CA VAL A 51 -5.34 5.27 9.52
C VAL A 51 -6.58 5.69 8.76
N ALA A 52 -6.85 5.01 7.64
CA ALA A 52 -8.09 5.12 6.88
C ALA A 52 -9.01 3.95 7.21
N ARG A 53 -10.27 4.24 7.51
CA ARG A 53 -11.30 3.26 7.86
C ARG A 53 -12.46 3.36 6.88
N THR A 54 -13.34 2.37 6.94
CA THR A 54 -14.61 2.36 6.19
C THR A 54 -15.31 3.72 6.21
N GLY A 55 -15.55 4.28 5.02
CA GLY A 55 -16.15 5.61 4.84
C GLY A 55 -15.16 6.75 4.63
N ASP A 56 -13.87 6.54 4.90
CA ASP A 56 -12.86 7.57 4.74
C ASP A 56 -12.38 7.69 3.28
N VAL A 57 -12.15 8.92 2.85
CA VAL A 57 -11.27 9.25 1.73
C VAL A 57 -9.88 9.48 2.31
N TYR A 58 -8.85 8.95 1.67
CA TYR A 58 -7.48 9.07 2.16
C TYR A 58 -6.49 9.50 1.08
N TYR A 59 -5.36 10.01 1.55
CA TYR A 59 -4.13 10.18 0.81
C TYR A 59 -2.99 9.67 1.69
N PHE A 60 -2.16 8.77 1.16
CA PHE A 60 -0.93 8.32 1.78
C PHE A 60 0.26 8.75 0.91
N GLU A 61 1.19 9.48 1.51
CA GLU A 61 2.38 10.00 0.84
C GLU A 61 3.34 8.84 0.49
N PRO A 62 4.13 8.88 -0.61
CA PRO A 62 5.21 7.92 -0.82
C PRO A 62 6.16 7.82 0.38
N GLY A 63 6.78 6.65 0.54
CA GLY A 63 7.68 6.38 1.65
C GLY A 63 7.04 5.64 2.83
N HIS A 64 5.91 4.97 2.59
CA HIS A 64 5.17 4.24 3.61
C HIS A 64 5.25 2.71 3.45
N VAL A 65 4.73 2.01 4.46
CA VAL A 65 4.29 0.62 4.38
C VAL A 65 2.81 0.55 4.75
N LEU A 66 2.04 -0.27 4.02
CA LEU A 66 0.63 -0.48 4.32
C LEU A 66 0.43 -1.74 5.16
N ILE A 67 -0.42 -1.61 6.16
CA ILE A 67 -0.86 -2.71 7.02
C ILE A 67 -2.38 -2.73 6.94
N TYR A 68 -2.91 -3.85 6.47
CA TYR A 68 -4.35 -4.11 6.41
C TYR A 68 -4.73 -4.85 7.69
N GLU A 69 -5.47 -4.20 8.57
CA GLU A 69 -5.80 -4.76 9.90
C GLU A 69 -6.85 -5.87 9.83
N GLU A 70 -7.64 -5.86 8.76
CA GLU A 70 -8.77 -6.75 8.53
C GLU A 70 -9.02 -6.87 7.01
N GLU A 71 -9.97 -7.72 6.62
CA GLU A 71 -10.41 -7.81 5.24
C GLU A 71 -10.85 -6.43 4.74
N THR A 72 -10.21 -5.97 3.66
CA THR A 72 -10.32 -4.60 3.18
C THR A 72 -10.74 -4.57 1.71
N GLU A 73 -11.66 -3.65 1.40
CA GLU A 73 -12.08 -3.30 0.05
C GLU A 73 -11.91 -1.79 -0.13
N ALA A 74 -11.14 -1.37 -1.13
CA ALA A 74 -10.84 0.03 -1.37
C ALA A 74 -10.82 0.39 -2.85
N LEU A 75 -11.26 1.61 -3.18
CA LEU A 75 -10.92 2.26 -4.44
C LEU A 75 -9.54 2.91 -4.26
N GLU A 76 -8.63 2.66 -5.20
CA GLU A 76 -7.32 3.30 -5.23
C GLU A 76 -7.09 4.01 -6.56
N LEU A 77 -6.57 5.22 -6.46
CA LEU A 77 -6.19 6.09 -7.57
C LEU A 77 -4.69 6.36 -7.43
N ASN A 78 -3.91 5.86 -8.38
CA ASN A 78 -2.47 5.81 -8.27
C ASN A 78 -1.80 6.41 -9.52
N PRO A 79 -0.76 7.25 -9.37
CA PRO A 79 0.08 7.62 -10.49
C PRO A 79 0.67 6.38 -11.17
N ALA A 80 0.44 6.25 -12.48
CA ALA A 80 0.67 5.01 -13.21
C ALA A 80 2.16 4.59 -13.22
N GLU A 81 3.06 5.54 -13.36
CA GLU A 81 4.50 5.28 -13.41
C GLU A 81 5.02 4.70 -12.08
N GLN A 82 4.65 5.32 -10.96
CA GLN A 82 5.05 4.88 -9.62
C GLN A 82 4.37 3.55 -9.26
N LEU A 83 3.11 3.36 -9.66
CA LEU A 83 2.43 2.08 -9.46
C LEU A 83 3.13 0.96 -10.24
N ASN A 84 3.53 1.21 -11.49
CA ASN A 84 4.25 0.21 -12.29
C ASN A 84 5.57 -0.20 -11.63
N VAL A 85 6.35 0.76 -11.11
CA VAL A 85 7.58 0.46 -10.36
C VAL A 85 7.30 -0.44 -9.15
N LEU A 86 6.24 -0.14 -8.39
CA LEU A 86 5.84 -0.95 -7.26
C LEU A 86 5.42 -2.36 -7.69
N MET A 87 4.55 -2.47 -8.70
CA MET A 87 4.00 -3.75 -9.14
C MET A 87 5.07 -4.65 -9.76
N ASP A 88 5.97 -4.10 -10.57
CA ASP A 88 7.12 -4.85 -11.12
C ASP A 88 7.96 -5.48 -9.98
N HIS A 89 8.18 -4.73 -8.90
CA HIS A 89 8.88 -5.22 -7.73
C HIS A 89 8.09 -6.33 -7.01
N VAL A 90 6.82 -6.08 -6.68
CA VAL A 90 5.95 -7.03 -5.96
C VAL A 90 5.83 -8.35 -6.72
N GLU A 91 5.65 -8.29 -8.05
CA GLU A 91 5.67 -9.48 -8.88
C GLU A 91 7.01 -10.22 -8.83
N SER A 92 8.12 -9.49 -8.80
CA SER A 92 9.45 -10.10 -8.67
C SER A 92 9.63 -10.82 -7.33
N VAL A 93 9.05 -10.29 -6.25
CA VAL A 93 9.05 -10.90 -4.92
C VAL A 93 8.19 -12.17 -4.93
N ALA A 94 6.98 -12.09 -5.50
CA ALA A 94 6.07 -13.23 -5.62
C ALA A 94 6.70 -14.39 -6.40
N ARG A 95 7.35 -14.11 -7.54
CA ARG A 95 8.05 -15.12 -8.35
C ARG A 95 9.16 -15.83 -7.58
N ARG A 96 9.89 -15.11 -6.71
CA ARG A 96 10.96 -15.70 -5.86
C ARG A 96 10.40 -16.56 -4.73
N ALA A 97 9.23 -16.24 -4.20
CA ALA A 97 8.59 -17.02 -3.14
C ALA A 97 7.98 -18.33 -3.64
N SER A 98 7.67 -18.42 -4.95
CA SER A 98 7.08 -19.59 -5.59
C SER A 98 8.07 -20.59 -6.20
N GLY A 99 9.38 -20.30 -6.17
CA GLY A 99 10.45 -21.14 -6.71
C GLY A 99 11.31 -21.74 -5.62
#